data_AF-A0A0C2MJH4-F1
#
_entry.id   AF-A0A0C2MJH4-F1
#
_cell.length_a   1.000
_cell.length_b   1.000
_cell.length_c   1.000
_cell.angle_alpha   90.00
_cell.angle_beta   90.00
_cell.angle_gamma   90.00
#
_symmetry.space_group_name_H-M   'P 1'
#
loop_
_entity.id
_entity.type
_entity.pdbx_description
1 polymer ?
#
loop_
_entity_poly.entity_id
_entity_poly.type
_entity_poly.pdbx_seq_one_letter_code
_entity_poly.pdbx_strand_id
1 'polypeptide(L)'
;MSLDIGETWEKLSRGNSYDGILKLISDIAFKYNVVTIGKKANSGFYISIIDFSGILKRECQISDYEIYTPGSQIRNQCFLGRRGYTLSLKPSSVCMSSKDNLPNLYYHACVCEQEDFRW
;
A
#
# COMPACT_ATOMS: atom_id res chain seq x y z
N MET A 1 -0.84 -7.00 -12.07
CA MET A 1 -0.26 -5.86 -11.34
C MET A 1 -1.20 -4.70 -11.49
N SER A 2 -1.38 -3.91 -10.44
CA SER A 2 -2.16 -2.67 -10.47
C SER A 2 -1.27 -1.55 -9.93
N LEU A 3 -1.45 -0.34 -10.47
CA LEU A 3 -0.78 0.89 -10.03
C LEU A 3 -1.77 1.94 -9.48
N ASP A 4 -3.07 1.64 -9.55
CA ASP A 4 -4.20 2.52 -9.25
C ASP A 4 -5.05 1.93 -8.11
N ILE A 5 -4.38 1.34 -7.12
CA ILE A 5 -5.03 0.85 -5.88
C ILE A 5 -6.06 -0.27 -6.17
N GLY A 6 -5.84 -1.02 -7.26
CA GLY A 6 -6.64 -2.18 -7.63
C GLY A 6 -7.83 -1.89 -8.54
N GLU A 7 -7.98 -0.65 -9.05
CA GLU A 7 -9.04 -0.31 -10.00
C GLU A 7 -8.82 -1.00 -11.36
N THR A 8 -7.58 -1.02 -11.86
CA THR A 8 -7.21 -1.71 -13.10
C THR A 8 -6.04 -2.67 -12.93
N TRP A 9 -6.00 -3.70 -13.77
CA TRP A 9 -5.06 -4.81 -13.66
C TRP A 9 -4.42 -5.13 -15.00
N GLU A 10 -3.09 -5.08 -15.02
CA GLU A 10 -2.29 -5.55 -16.15
C GLU A 10 -1.65 -6.91 -15.85
N LYS A 11 -1.70 -7.82 -16.83
CA LYS A 11 -1.04 -9.12 -16.72
C LYS A 11 0.45 -8.96 -17.05
N LEU A 12 1.30 -9.28 -16.08
CA LEU A 12 2.74 -9.38 -16.32
C LEU A 12 3.02 -10.71 -17.01
N SER A 13 3.40 -10.68 -18.29
CA SER A 13 3.82 -11.88 -19.02
C SER A 13 5.20 -12.32 -18.54
N ARG A 14 5.24 -13.33 -17.65
CA ARG A 14 6.47 -14.02 -17.32
C ARG A 14 6.80 -15.02 -18.45
N GLY A 15 8.08 -15.18 -18.78
CA GLY A 15 8.51 -16.21 -19.73
C GLY A 15 8.02 -17.61 -19.31
N ASN A 16 7.85 -18.48 -20.32
CA ASN A 16 7.18 -19.81 -20.43
C ASN A 16 7.24 -20.85 -19.27
N SER A 17 7.38 -20.48 -18.01
CA SER A 17 7.35 -21.39 -16.87
C SER A 17 6.03 -21.26 -16.12
N TYR A 18 5.19 -22.29 -16.19
CA TYR A 18 3.95 -22.50 -15.43
C TYR A 18 4.22 -22.79 -13.94
N ASP A 19 5.19 -22.10 -13.37
CA ASP A 19 5.66 -22.37 -12.02
C ASP A 19 4.83 -21.52 -11.03
N GLY A 20 4.21 -22.19 -10.07
CA GLY A 20 3.39 -21.54 -9.05
C GLY A 20 4.24 -20.66 -8.13
N ILE A 21 3.75 -19.44 -7.84
CA ILE A 21 4.31 -18.58 -6.80
C ILE A 21 3.89 -19.18 -5.44
N LEU A 22 4.85 -19.64 -4.65
CA LEU A 22 4.60 -20.22 -3.32
C LEU A 22 4.56 -19.16 -2.23
N LYS A 23 5.42 -18.14 -2.34
CA LYS A 23 5.52 -17.06 -1.37
C LYS A 23 5.95 -15.77 -2.04
N LEU A 24 5.30 -14.68 -1.64
CA LEU A 24 5.69 -13.31 -1.91
C LEU A 24 6.33 -12.73 -0.66
N ILE A 25 7.50 -12.12 -0.82
CA ILE A 25 8.17 -11.38 0.25
C ILE A 25 8.35 -9.95 -0.26
N SER A 26 7.77 -9.00 0.46
CA SER A 26 7.97 -7.57 0.29
C SER A 26 8.40 -6.97 1.62
N ASP A 27 9.39 -6.07 1.57
CA ASP A 27 9.79 -5.24 2.70
C ASP A 27 9.67 -3.79 2.27
N ILE A 28 9.26 -2.94 3.21
CA ILE A 28 9.20 -1.49 3.06
C ILE A 28 10.61 -0.91 2.81
N ALA A 29 11.66 -1.60 3.27
CA ALA A 29 13.06 -1.25 3.00
C ALA A 29 13.46 -1.48 1.53
N PHE A 30 12.93 -2.53 0.90
CA PHE A 30 13.12 -2.81 -0.52
C PHE A 30 11.92 -2.27 -1.30
N LYS A 31 11.82 -0.93 -1.36
CA LYS A 31 10.65 -0.16 -1.84
C LYS A 31 9.93 -0.72 -3.10
N TYR A 32 10.65 -1.45 -3.97
CA TYR A 32 10.12 -1.97 -5.24
C TYR A 32 10.44 -3.43 -5.56
N ASN A 33 11.14 -4.16 -4.68
CA ASN A 33 11.51 -5.55 -4.98
C ASN A 33 10.50 -6.51 -4.38
N VAL A 34 9.96 -7.38 -5.24
CA VAL A 34 9.15 -8.51 -4.81
C VAL A 34 9.93 -9.79 -5.07
N VAL A 35 10.18 -10.53 -4.00
CA VAL A 35 10.83 -11.85 -4.10
C VAL A 35 9.74 -12.91 -4.23
N THR A 36 9.84 -13.71 -5.28
CA THR A 36 8.96 -14.85 -5.54
C THR A 36 9.75 -16.15 -5.41
N ILE A 37 9.26 -17.09 -4.61
CA ILE A 37 9.78 -18.46 -4.58
C ILE A 37 8.87 -19.31 -5.45
N GLY A 38 9.44 -19.92 -6.49
CA GLY A 38 8.73 -20.82 -7.39
C GLY A 38 9.30 -22.23 -7.33
N LYS A 39 8.53 -23.20 -7.82
CA LYS A 39 8.98 -24.58 -7.99
C LYS A 39 8.84 -24.97 -9.44
N LYS A 40 9.94 -25.44 -10.03
CA LYS A 40 9.95 -25.99 -11.38
C LYS A 40 9.93 -27.51 -11.29
N ALA A 41 9.05 -28.15 -12.06
CA ALA A 41 8.72 -29.57 -11.95
C ALA A 41 9.95 -30.49 -11.87
N ASN A 42 11.02 -30.18 -12.61
CA ASN A 42 12.20 -31.04 -12.76
C ASN A 42 13.52 -30.46 -12.20
N SER A 43 13.51 -29.27 -11.59
CA SER A 43 14.76 -28.58 -11.18
C SER A 43 14.73 -27.99 -9.77
N GLY A 44 13.73 -28.33 -8.96
CA GLY A 44 13.63 -27.87 -7.57
C GLY A 44 13.03 -26.47 -7.43
N PHE A 45 13.40 -25.78 -6.34
CA PHE A 45 12.95 -24.42 -6.07
C PHE A 45 13.87 -23.39 -6.72
N TYR A 46 13.29 -22.28 -7.15
CA TYR A 46 14.03 -21.12 -7.62
C TYR A 46 13.49 -19.85 -6.97
N ILE A 47 14.36 -18.85 -6.91
CA ILE A 47 14.04 -17.52 -6.39
C ILE A 47 14.12 -16.56 -7.57
N SER A 48 13.12 -15.70 -7.70
CA SER A 48 13.15 -14.59 -8.64
C SER A 48 12.86 -13.30 -7.91
N ILE A 49 13.64 -12.28 -8.21
CA ILE A 49 13.47 -10.92 -7.69
C ILE A 49 12.89 -10.11 -8.84
N ILE A 50 11.73 -9.51 -8.61
CA ILE A 50 11.08 -8.61 -9.56
C ILE A 50 11.28 -7.19 -9.04
N ASP A 51 11.96 -6.37 -9.81
CA ASP A 51 12.21 -4.96 -9.48
C ASP A 51 11.21 -4.06 -10.21
N PHE A 52 10.40 -3.33 -9.44
CA PHE A 52 9.41 -2.37 -9.95
C PHE A 52 9.88 -0.91 -9.93
N SER A 53 11.14 -0.64 -9.57
CA SER A 53 11.68 0.72 -9.47
C SER A 53 11.60 1.48 -10.81
N GLY A 54 11.72 0.77 -11.92
CA GLY A 54 11.61 1.33 -13.27
C GLY A 54 10.19 1.65 -13.75
N ILE A 55 9.14 1.24 -13.01
CA ILE A 55 7.74 1.48 -13.42
C ILE A 55 7.30 2.90 -13.03
N LEU A 56 7.66 3.34 -11.83
CA LEU A 56 7.26 4.64 -11.28
C LEU A 56 8.31 5.69 -11.63
N LYS A 57 7.96 6.58 -12.58
CA LYS A 57 8.92 7.54 -13.16
C LYS A 57 9.19 8.79 -12.32
N ARG A 58 8.41 9.02 -11.26
CA ARG A 58 8.49 10.23 -10.42
C ARG A 58 8.15 9.95 -8.97
N GLU A 59 8.65 10.79 -8.08
CA GLU A 59 8.22 10.81 -6.68
C GLU A 59 6.84 11.45 -6.54
N CYS A 60 6.09 10.99 -5.54
CA CYS A 60 4.82 11.59 -5.17
C CYS A 60 5.02 12.95 -4.48
N GLN A 61 4.18 13.90 -4.83
CA GLN A 61 4.05 15.20 -4.20
C GLN A 61 2.83 15.17 -3.27
N ILE A 62 2.74 16.12 -2.32
CA ILE A 62 1.60 16.18 -1.38
C ILE A 62 0.26 16.28 -2.13
N SER A 63 0.22 16.92 -3.30
CA SER A 63 -0.98 17.03 -4.16
C SER A 63 -1.50 15.70 -4.71
N ASP A 64 -0.64 14.67 -4.76
CA ASP A 64 -0.99 13.31 -5.20
C ASP A 64 -1.75 12.53 -4.12
N TYR A 65 -1.78 13.05 -2.89
CA TYR A 65 -2.48 12.46 -1.77
C TYR A 65 -3.83 13.12 -1.54
N GLU A 66 -4.73 12.37 -0.94
CA GLU A 66 -5.96 12.83 -0.34
C GLU A 66 -5.93 12.57 1.17
N ILE A 67 -6.55 13.47 1.92
CA ILE A 67 -6.72 13.30 3.36
C ILE A 67 -7.94 12.41 3.58
N TYR A 68 -7.68 11.20 4.04
CA TYR A 68 -8.70 10.30 4.53
C TYR A 68 -8.83 10.42 6.04
N THR A 69 -10.07 10.46 6.53
CA THR A 69 -10.38 10.49 7.95
C THR A 69 -11.25 9.29 8.29
N PRO A 70 -10.73 8.28 9.01
CA PRO A 70 -11.49 7.12 9.43
C PRO A 70 -12.76 7.54 10.19
N GLY A 71 -13.90 6.95 9.87
CA GLY A 71 -15.17 7.26 10.53
C GLY A 71 -15.77 8.64 10.18
N SER A 72 -15.22 9.38 9.20
CA SER A 72 -15.76 10.66 8.71
C SER A 72 -17.24 10.60 8.32
N GLN A 73 -17.68 9.45 7.81
CA GLN A 73 -19.04 9.21 7.32
C GLN A 73 -20.03 8.88 8.46
N ILE A 74 -19.55 8.55 9.66
CA ILE A 74 -20.36 7.92 10.72
C ILE A 74 -20.38 8.76 12.01
N ARG A 75 -19.28 9.44 12.38
CA ARG A 75 -19.15 10.06 13.72
C ARG A 75 -18.33 11.35 13.79
N ASN A 76 -18.65 12.38 13.00
CA ASN A 76 -17.96 13.68 13.08
C ASN A 76 -16.42 13.56 13.14
N GLN A 77 -15.87 12.60 12.39
CA GLN A 77 -14.44 12.30 12.31
C GLN A 77 -13.77 11.76 13.58
N CYS A 78 -14.52 11.40 14.63
CA CYS A 78 -13.98 10.76 15.82
C CYS A 78 -14.06 9.23 15.73
N PHE A 79 -12.92 8.58 15.62
CA PHE A 79 -12.81 7.13 15.54
C PHE A 79 -11.90 6.62 16.65
N LEU A 80 -12.43 5.78 17.54
CA LEU A 80 -11.72 5.26 18.72
C LEU A 80 -11.13 6.38 19.60
N GLY A 81 -11.95 7.38 19.94
CA GLY A 81 -11.56 8.50 20.80
C GLY A 81 -10.55 9.47 20.19
N ARG A 82 -10.25 9.39 18.90
CA ARG A 82 -9.30 10.28 18.21
C ARG A 82 -9.82 10.73 16.86
N ARG A 83 -9.57 11.99 16.53
CA ARG A 83 -9.61 12.49 15.16
C ARG A 83 -8.24 12.26 14.55
N GLY A 84 -8.20 11.39 13.56
CA GLY A 84 -6.97 11.03 12.86
C GLY A 84 -7.11 11.26 11.38
N TYR A 85 -6.07 11.86 10.80
CA TYR A 85 -5.93 12.02 9.37
C TYR A 85 -4.93 10.98 8.88
N THR A 86 -5.19 10.40 7.72
CA THR A 86 -4.23 9.58 6.99
C THR A 86 -4.10 10.15 5.58
N LEU A 87 -2.88 10.15 5.04
CA LEU A 87 -2.67 10.47 3.64
C LEU A 87 -2.77 9.19 2.83
N SER A 88 -3.74 9.15 1.93
CA SER A 88 -3.92 8.07 0.96
C SER A 88 -3.53 8.59 -0.42
N LEU A 89 -2.87 7.76 -1.24
CA LEU A 89 -2.63 8.13 -2.63
C LEU A 89 -3.95 8.17 -3.39
N LYS A 90 -4.10 9.13 -4.31
CA LYS A 90 -5.22 9.11 -5.26
C LYS A 90 -5.00 7.98 -6.28
N PRO A 91 -6.05 7.26 -6.71
CA PRO A 91 -5.93 6.21 -7.74
C PRO A 91 -5.28 6.71 -9.04
N SER A 92 -5.53 7.97 -9.41
CA SER A 92 -4.94 8.61 -10.60
C SER A 92 -3.47 9.03 -10.45
N SER A 93 -2.91 8.95 -9.24
CA SER A 93 -1.55 9.41 -8.94
C SER A 93 -0.57 8.25 -8.90
N VAL A 94 -0.11 7.84 -10.09
CA VAL A 94 0.90 6.79 -10.26
C VAL A 94 2.30 7.37 -10.01
N CYS A 95 2.82 7.22 -8.79
CA CYS A 95 4.11 7.78 -8.36
C CYS A 95 4.75 6.97 -7.21
N MET A 96 6.04 7.20 -6.99
CA MET A 96 6.83 6.61 -5.91
C MET A 96 6.55 7.35 -4.58
N SER A 97 5.88 6.66 -3.64
CA SER A 97 5.62 7.19 -2.30
C SER A 97 6.89 7.16 -1.44
N SER A 98 7.20 8.27 -0.77
CA SER A 98 8.29 8.34 0.21
C SER A 98 7.77 8.93 1.52
N LYS A 99 8.02 8.24 2.64
CA LYS A 99 7.66 8.74 3.97
C LYS A 99 8.39 10.03 4.33
N ASP A 100 9.60 10.20 3.81
CA ASP A 100 10.48 11.33 4.13
C ASP A 100 9.88 12.69 3.69
N ASN A 101 8.99 12.66 2.68
CA ASN A 101 8.38 13.86 2.11
C ASN A 101 6.94 14.11 2.60
N LEU A 102 6.42 13.28 3.51
CA LEU A 102 5.05 13.43 4.01
C LEU A 102 5.00 14.38 5.21
N PRO A 103 4.01 15.28 5.28
CA PRO A 103 3.84 16.13 6.44
C PRO A 103 3.47 15.29 7.68
N ASN A 104 3.88 15.76 8.85
CA ASN A 104 3.39 15.22 10.10
C ASN A 104 1.89 15.49 10.23
N LEU A 105 1.11 14.43 10.38
CA LEU A 105 -0.32 14.52 10.63
C LEU A 105 -0.54 14.66 12.14
N TYR A 106 -1.33 15.66 12.53
CA TYR A 106 -1.68 15.88 13.92
C TYR A 106 -2.95 15.11 14.28
N TYR A 107 -2.91 14.43 15.41
CA TYR A 107 -4.05 13.71 15.97
C TYR A 107 -4.63 14.53 17.13
N HIS A 108 -5.94 14.67 17.16
CA HIS A 108 -6.64 15.32 18.27
C HIS A 108 -7.47 14.30 19.03
N ALA A 109 -7.34 14.31 20.36
CA ALA A 109 -8.21 13.52 21.22
C ALA A 109 -9.64 14.06 21.13
N CYS A 110 -10.61 13.16 21.11
CA CYS A 110 -12.02 13.50 21.25
C CYS A 110 -12.43 13.46 22.72
N VAL A 111 -13.60 14.04 23.01
CA VAL A 111 -14.31 13.79 24.26
C VAL A 111 -14.84 12.35 24.22
N CYS A 112 -14.74 11.62 25.33
CA CYS A 112 -15.24 10.25 25.43
C CYS A 112 -16.77 10.23 25.35
N GLU A 113 -17.31 9.26 24.61
CA GLU A 113 -18.76 9.00 24.50
C GLU A 113 -19.09 7.63 25.13
N GLN A 114 -20.38 7.35 25.33
CA GLN A 114 -20.82 6.11 26.00
C GLN A 114 -20.34 4.85 25.28
N GLU A 115 -20.19 4.91 23.96
CA GLU A 115 -19.78 3.81 23.10
C GLU A 115 -18.29 3.48 23.19
N ASP A 116 -17.49 4.35 23.81
CA ASP A 116 -16.05 4.10 24.06
C ASP A 116 -15.82 3.16 25.25
N PHE A 117 -16.87 2.85 26.03
CA PHE A 117 -16.79 1.95 27.17
C PHE A 117 -17.37 0.57 26.82
N ARG A 118 -16.71 -0.49 27.29
CA ARG A 118 -17.28 -1.85 27.27
C ARG A 118 -17.75 -2.22 28.67
N TRP A 119 -18.89 -2.91 28.73
CA TRP A 119 -19.48 -3.48 29.94
C TRP A 119 -18.81 -4.79 30.32
#